data_AF-A0A970JKB6-F1
#
_entry.id   AF-A0A970JKB6-F1
#
_cell.length_a   1.000
_cell.length_b   1.000
_cell.length_c   1.000
_cell.angle_alpha   90.00
_cell.angle_beta   90.00
_cell.angle_gamma   90.00
#
_symmetry.space_group_name_H-M   'P 1'
#
loop_
_entity.id
_entity.type
_entity.pdbx_description
1 polymer ?
#
loop_
_entity_poly.entity_id
_entity_poly.type
_entity_poly.pdbx_seq_one_letter_code
_entity_poly.pdbx_strand_id
1 'polypeptide(L)'
;MIVKEIPKVDYAIIGGSGTWAGEFPENTGLNGITVLQRDMEFETPFGKSMPMKLFEIDSALTADSKPRQVLTVPFHGYHGLSPYNTPSEQVFWVFRQAGVKFIIAEGSGGSINPLLDPGDIIIPHDIIDM
;
A
#
# COMPACT_ATOMS: atom_id res chain seq x y z
N MET A 1 -10.39 -4.89 -12.77
CA MET A 1 -10.18 -5.04 -14.24
C MET A 1 -8.72 -5.34 -14.45
N ILE A 2 -8.39 -6.36 -15.26
CA ILE A 2 -6.99 -6.65 -15.59
C ILE A 2 -6.46 -5.54 -16.49
N VAL A 3 -5.43 -4.84 -16.03
CA VAL A 3 -4.74 -3.76 -16.75
C VAL A 3 -3.45 -4.30 -17.35
N LYS A 4 -3.20 -4.03 -18.63
CA LYS A 4 -2.00 -4.52 -19.33
C LYS A 4 -0.74 -3.74 -18.99
N GLU A 5 -0.87 -2.43 -18.78
CA GLU A 5 0.26 -1.53 -18.54
C GLU A 5 0.31 -1.16 -17.06
N ILE A 6 1.44 -1.47 -16.42
CA ILE A 6 1.70 -1.10 -15.03
C ILE A 6 2.23 0.34 -15.01
N PRO A 7 1.58 1.27 -14.27
CA PRO A 7 2.03 2.66 -14.22
C PRO A 7 3.42 2.78 -13.61
N LYS A 8 4.22 3.72 -14.11
CA LYS A 8 5.57 3.98 -13.60
C LYS A 8 5.53 5.01 -12.47
N VAL A 9 5.84 4.57 -11.25
CA VAL A 9 5.78 5.40 -10.04
C VAL A 9 6.94 5.08 -9.11
N ASP A 10 7.43 6.08 -8.37
CA ASP A 10 8.53 5.89 -7.41
C ASP A 10 8.03 5.41 -6.02
N TYR A 11 6.74 5.58 -5.73
CA TYR A 11 6.16 5.40 -4.38
C TYR A 11 5.02 4.39 -4.40
N ALA A 12 4.94 3.59 -3.34
CA ALA A 12 3.78 2.74 -3.09
C ALA A 12 3.39 2.70 -1.61
N ILE A 13 2.12 2.37 -1.38
CA ILE A 13 1.55 2.10 -0.05
C ILE A 13 0.99 0.68 -0.03
N ILE A 14 1.30 -0.05 1.03
CA ILE A 14 0.67 -1.33 1.37
C ILE A 14 -0.23 -1.05 2.58
N GLY A 15 -1.53 -0.99 2.33
CA GLY A 15 -2.53 -0.92 3.40
C GLY A 15 -2.54 -2.23 4.17
N GLY A 16 -2.78 -2.17 5.46
CA GLY A 16 -2.93 -3.29 6.39
C GLY A 16 -4.27 -3.20 7.11
N SER A 17 -4.31 -3.69 8.34
CA SER A 17 -5.52 -3.69 9.17
C SER A 17 -5.99 -2.30 9.61
N GLY A 18 -5.09 -1.30 9.67
CA GLY A 18 -5.45 0.06 10.08
C GLY A 18 -6.34 0.78 9.07
N THR A 19 -6.17 0.47 7.78
CA THR A 19 -6.95 1.04 6.67
C THR A 19 -7.95 0.07 6.04
N TRP A 20 -7.96 -1.19 6.47
CA TRP A 20 -8.75 -2.27 5.85
C TRP A 20 -10.25 -1.96 5.72
N ALA A 21 -10.85 -1.38 6.76
CA ALA A 21 -12.29 -1.10 6.78
C ALA A 21 -12.69 0.18 6.02
N GLY A 22 -11.72 0.93 5.48
CA GLY A 22 -11.95 2.19 4.79
C GLY A 22 -11.57 2.14 3.31
N GLU A 23 -12.11 3.08 2.55
CA GLU A 23 -11.70 3.36 1.18
C GLU A 23 -10.50 4.31 1.21
N PHE A 24 -9.28 3.74 1.26
CA PHE A 24 -8.06 4.53 1.14
C PHE A 24 -7.71 4.80 -0.34
N PRO A 25 -7.30 6.03 -0.71
CA PRO A 25 -7.13 7.22 0.14
C PRO A 25 -8.36 8.14 0.26
N GLU A 26 -9.49 7.79 -0.35
CA GLU A 26 -10.69 8.65 -0.45
C GLU A 26 -11.28 9.05 0.90
N ASN A 27 -11.24 8.16 1.90
CA ASN A 27 -11.75 8.40 3.24
C ASN A 27 -10.79 9.18 4.14
N THR A 28 -9.62 9.58 3.65
CA THR A 28 -8.69 10.42 4.44
C THR A 28 -9.23 11.83 4.68
N GLY A 29 -10.14 12.32 3.83
CA GLY A 29 -10.67 13.69 3.91
C GLY A 29 -9.64 14.78 3.60
N LEU A 30 -8.44 14.40 3.12
CA LEU A 30 -7.39 15.34 2.78
C LEU A 30 -7.65 16.00 1.42
N ASN A 31 -7.62 17.33 1.39
CA ASN A 31 -7.54 18.07 0.13
C ASN A 31 -6.19 17.81 -0.55
N GLY A 32 -6.13 17.86 -1.88
CA GLY A 32 -4.89 17.64 -2.62
C GLY A 32 -4.55 16.17 -2.87
N ILE A 33 -5.51 15.26 -2.68
CA ILE A 33 -5.40 13.85 -3.07
C ILE A 33 -6.40 13.57 -4.19
N THR A 34 -5.92 13.03 -5.31
CA THR A 34 -6.77 12.67 -6.46
C THR A 34 -6.57 11.21 -6.84
N VAL A 35 -7.63 10.41 -6.81
CA VAL A 35 -7.57 9.03 -7.35
C VAL A 35 -7.64 9.09 -8.86
N LEU A 36 -6.57 8.64 -9.52
CA LEU A 36 -6.42 8.65 -10.98
C LEU A 36 -7.03 7.39 -11.61
N GLN A 37 -6.86 6.24 -10.95
CA GLN A 37 -7.37 4.97 -11.44
C GLN A 37 -7.68 4.02 -10.28
N ARG A 38 -8.75 3.24 -10.43
CA ARG A 38 -9.22 2.25 -9.45
C ARG A 38 -9.22 0.85 -10.06
N ASP A 39 -9.37 -0.13 -9.18
CA ASP A 39 -9.66 -1.52 -9.52
C ASP A 39 -8.67 -2.13 -10.53
N MET A 40 -7.40 -1.72 -10.44
CA MET A 40 -6.34 -2.20 -11.34
C MET A 40 -5.81 -3.54 -10.84
N GLU A 41 -6.11 -4.61 -11.55
CA GLU A 41 -5.53 -5.92 -11.30
C GLU A 41 -4.44 -6.18 -12.33
N PHE A 42 -3.39 -6.89 -11.95
CA PHE A 42 -2.28 -7.20 -12.84
C PHE A 42 -2.00 -8.70 -12.85
N GLU A 43 -1.77 -9.24 -14.04
CA GLU A 43 -1.23 -10.60 -14.18
C GLU A 43 0.24 -10.61 -13.76
N THR A 44 0.59 -11.53 -12.86
CA THR A 44 1.96 -11.74 -12.42
C THR A 44 2.33 -13.22 -12.56
N PRO A 45 3.63 -13.57 -12.58
CA PRO A 45 4.06 -14.97 -12.54
C PRO A 45 3.54 -15.75 -11.31
N PHE A 46 3.05 -15.06 -10.28
CA PHE A 46 2.58 -15.62 -9.01
C PHE A 46 1.05 -15.59 -8.90
N GLY A 47 0.35 -15.33 -10.01
CA GLY A 47 -1.09 -15.15 -10.07
C GLY A 47 -1.50 -13.68 -10.17
N LYS A 48 -2.80 -13.46 -10.30
CA LYS A 48 -3.39 -12.13 -10.43
C LYS A 48 -3.30 -11.37 -9.10
N SER A 49 -2.90 -10.10 -9.14
CA SER A 49 -2.83 -9.25 -7.96
C SER A 49 -4.22 -8.91 -7.39
N MET A 50 -4.25 -8.49 -6.12
CA MET A 50 -5.38 -7.70 -5.60
C MET A 50 -5.57 -6.41 -6.41
N PRO A 51 -6.80 -5.88 -6.49
CA PRO A 51 -7.07 -4.60 -7.14
C PRO A 51 -6.30 -3.48 -6.44
N MET A 52 -5.45 -2.80 -7.19
CA MET A 52 -4.68 -1.63 -6.77
C MET A 52 -5.36 -0.35 -7.23
N LYS A 53 -5.05 0.76 -6.54
CA LYS A 53 -5.42 2.11 -6.97
C LYS A 53 -4.16 2.91 -7.30
N LEU A 54 -4.27 3.82 -8.25
CA LEU A 54 -3.29 4.86 -8.54
C LEU A 54 -3.89 6.18 -8.08
N PHE A 55 -3.15 6.92 -7.27
CA PHE A 55 -3.56 8.26 -6.85
C PHE A 55 -2.38 9.22 -6.90
N GLU A 56 -2.69 10.51 -6.92
CA GLU A 56 -1.74 11.59 -6.93
C GLU A 56 -1.89 12.43 -5.66
N ILE A 57 -0.75 12.80 -5.08
CA ILE A 57 -0.59 13.76 -4.00
C ILE A 57 -0.12 15.08 -4.62
N ASP A 58 -0.86 16.15 -4.36
CA ASP A 58 -0.52 17.50 -4.82
C ASP A 58 0.82 17.98 -4.25
N SER A 59 1.56 18.75 -5.04
CA SER A 59 2.81 19.40 -4.63
C SER A 59 2.73 20.19 -3.31
N ALA A 60 1.58 20.76 -2.97
CA ALA A 60 1.39 21.51 -1.73
C ALA A 60 1.51 20.63 -0.47
N LEU A 61 1.36 19.31 -0.61
CA LEU A 61 1.47 18.34 0.48
C LEU A 61 2.85 17.67 0.55
N THR A 62 3.74 17.91 -0.42
CA THR A 62 5.01 17.20 -0.52
C THR A 62 6.16 18.10 -0.11
N ALA A 63 7.14 17.53 0.59
CA ALA A 63 8.25 18.28 1.17
C ALA A 63 9.14 18.99 0.14
N ASP A 64 9.21 18.46 -1.10
CA ASP A 64 9.98 19.04 -2.20
C ASP A 64 9.10 19.81 -3.21
N SER A 65 7.83 20.06 -2.87
CA SER A 65 6.87 20.79 -3.70
C SER A 65 6.69 20.22 -5.12
N LYS A 66 6.75 18.89 -5.25
CA LYS A 66 6.49 18.18 -6.51
C LYS A 66 5.34 17.19 -6.33
N PRO A 67 4.45 17.04 -7.32
CA PRO A 67 3.38 16.04 -7.23
C PRO A 67 3.98 14.63 -7.13
N ARG A 68 3.24 13.73 -6.49
CA ARG A 68 3.64 12.32 -6.32
C ARG A 68 2.52 11.41 -6.73
N GLN A 69 2.78 10.55 -7.71
CA GLN A 69 1.91 9.42 -7.99
C GLN A 69 2.31 8.23 -7.14
N VAL A 70 1.31 7.56 -6.59
CA VAL A 70 1.47 6.49 -5.61
C VAL A 70 0.57 5.32 -6.00
N LEU A 71 1.17 4.13 -6.08
CA LEU A 71 0.43 2.88 -6.19
C LEU A 71 0.02 2.42 -4.79
N THR A 72 -1.23 2.02 -4.60
CA THR A 72 -1.66 1.45 -3.31
C THR A 72 -2.37 0.13 -3.49
N VAL A 73 -2.06 -0.83 -2.61
CA VAL A 73 -2.74 -2.12 -2.50
C VAL A 73 -3.38 -2.25 -1.11
N PRO A 74 -4.65 -2.66 -1.00
CA PRO A 74 -5.31 -2.83 0.29
C PRO A 74 -4.91 -4.14 0.98
N PHE A 75 -4.94 -4.13 2.31
CA PHE A 75 -4.87 -5.31 3.19
C PHE A 75 -3.77 -6.32 2.84
N HIS A 76 -2.54 -5.83 2.73
CA HIS A 76 -1.31 -6.53 2.37
C HIS A 76 -1.36 -7.26 1.02
N GLY A 77 -2.38 -7.00 0.20
CA GLY A 77 -2.66 -7.74 -1.03
C GLY A 77 -3.40 -9.06 -0.82
N TYR A 78 -3.94 -9.34 0.37
CA TYR A 78 -4.65 -10.59 0.63
C TYR A 78 -6.01 -10.62 -0.06
N HIS A 79 -6.30 -11.73 -0.74
CA HIS A 79 -7.65 -12.10 -1.14
C HIS A 79 -8.37 -12.77 0.04
N GLY A 80 -8.94 -11.97 0.94
CA GLY A 80 -9.64 -12.48 2.14
C GLY A 80 -8.71 -12.86 3.29
N LEU A 81 -9.18 -13.64 4.27
CA LEU A 81 -8.46 -13.93 5.52
C LEU A 81 -7.62 -15.21 5.51
N SER A 82 -7.27 -15.74 4.32
CA SER A 82 -6.57 -17.03 4.23
C SER A 82 -5.09 -16.89 4.62
N PRO A 83 -4.59 -17.62 5.64
CA PRO A 83 -3.19 -17.53 6.07
C PRO A 83 -2.22 -18.16 5.06
N TYR A 84 -2.71 -18.88 4.04
CA TYR A 84 -1.88 -19.59 3.07
C TYR A 84 -1.75 -18.89 1.71
N ASN A 85 -2.49 -17.80 1.49
CA ASN A 85 -2.38 -17.04 0.25
C ASN A 85 -1.44 -15.86 0.49
N THR A 86 -0.13 -16.10 0.59
CA THR A 86 0.85 -15.03 0.78
C THR A 86 1.00 -14.23 -0.51
N PRO A 87 0.37 -13.05 -0.63
CA PRO A 87 0.27 -12.32 -1.90
C PRO A 87 1.53 -11.49 -2.19
N SER A 88 2.54 -11.60 -1.32
CA SER A 88 3.75 -10.78 -1.31
C SER A 88 4.43 -10.80 -2.67
N GLU A 89 4.57 -11.98 -3.29
CA GLU A 89 5.23 -12.11 -4.59
C GLU A 89 4.46 -11.37 -5.69
N GLN A 90 3.12 -11.42 -5.68
CA GLN A 90 2.27 -10.67 -6.62
C GLN A 90 2.46 -9.16 -6.43
N VAL A 91 2.36 -8.68 -5.18
CA VAL A 91 2.49 -7.25 -4.84
C VAL A 91 3.87 -6.72 -5.22
N PHE A 92 4.93 -7.36 -4.72
CA PHE A 92 6.29 -6.89 -4.95
C PHE A 92 6.73 -7.06 -6.40
N TRP A 93 6.19 -8.04 -7.14
CA TRP A 93 6.43 -8.13 -8.57
C TRP A 93 5.82 -6.94 -9.31
N VAL A 94 4.56 -6.57 -9.03
CA VAL A 94 3.93 -5.38 -9.63
C VAL A 94 4.70 -4.12 -9.28
N PHE A 95 5.10 -3.94 -8.01
CA PHE A 95 5.88 -2.78 -7.58
C PHE A 95 7.24 -2.69 -8.27
N ARG A 96 7.92 -3.84 -8.44
CA ARG A 96 9.16 -3.92 -9.20
C ARG A 96 8.95 -3.52 -10.66
N GLN A 97 7.88 -4.01 -11.31
CA GLN A 97 7.56 -3.62 -12.68
C GLN A 97 7.17 -2.13 -12.78
N ALA A 98 6.50 -1.57 -11.78
CA ALA A 98 6.17 -0.15 -11.69
C ALA A 98 7.40 0.75 -11.48
N GLY A 99 8.53 0.19 -11.04
CA GLY A 99 9.74 0.96 -10.73
C GLY A 99 9.70 1.64 -9.36
N VAL A 100 8.87 1.13 -8.44
CA VAL A 100 8.74 1.63 -7.07
C VAL A 100 10.08 1.53 -6.35
N LYS A 101 10.42 2.60 -5.63
CA LYS A 101 11.66 2.73 -4.83
C LYS A 101 11.37 2.90 -3.34
N PHE A 102 10.22 3.46 -3.00
CA PHE A 102 9.83 3.76 -1.63
C PHE A 102 8.47 3.13 -1.33
N ILE A 103 8.41 2.33 -0.27
CA ILE A 103 7.18 1.64 0.15
C ILE A 103 6.90 2.03 1.59
N ILE A 104 5.67 2.47 1.86
CA ILE A 104 5.13 2.56 3.20
C ILE A 104 4.17 1.39 3.39
N ALA A 105 4.43 0.55 4.36
CA ALA A 105 3.50 -0.50 4.77
C ALA A 105 2.98 -0.16 6.16
N GLU A 106 1.66 -0.19 6.32
CA GLU A 106 1.02 -0.10 7.64
C GLU A 106 0.49 -1.46 8.07
N GLY A 107 0.41 -1.67 9.38
CA GLY A 107 -0.27 -2.80 9.98
C GLY A 107 -0.45 -2.57 11.47
N SER A 108 -1.50 -3.16 12.06
CA SER A 108 -1.66 -3.19 13.51
C SER A 108 -0.85 -4.34 14.11
N GLY A 109 -0.19 -4.09 15.24
CA GLY A 109 0.49 -5.11 16.03
C GLY A 109 0.15 -5.02 17.51
N GLY A 110 0.44 -6.08 18.25
CA GLY A 110 0.48 -6.05 19.71
C GLY A 110 1.87 -5.64 20.20
N SER A 111 1.93 -4.86 21.28
CA SER A 111 3.19 -4.54 21.96
C SER A 111 3.44 -5.48 23.14
N ILE A 112 4.70 -5.86 23.34
CA ILE A 112 5.20 -6.45 24.59
C ILE A 112 5.97 -5.45 25.46
N ASN A 113 6.18 -4.23 24.94
CA ASN A 113 6.85 -3.15 25.66
C ASN A 113 5.81 -2.43 26.52
N PRO A 114 5.96 -2.41 27.86
CA PRO A 114 5.00 -1.76 28.77
C PRO A 114 4.99 -0.23 28.68
N LEU A 115 5.89 0.37 27.90
CA LEU A 115 5.91 1.82 27.62
C LEU A 115 5.05 2.22 26.42
N LEU A 116 4.47 1.25 25.70
CA LEU A 116 3.61 1.50 24.55
C LEU A 116 2.15 1.23 24.89
N ASP A 117 1.30 2.19 24.58
CA ASP A 117 -0.14 2.12 24.77
C ASP A 117 -0.86 1.77 23.44
N PRO A 118 -2.07 1.18 23.48
CA PRO A 118 -2.88 1.01 22.28
C PRO A 118 -3.13 2.34 21.56
N GLY A 119 -2.78 2.38 20.27
CA GLY A 119 -2.88 3.58 19.44
C GLY A 119 -1.55 4.29 19.20
N ASP A 120 -0.50 3.93 19.93
CA ASP A 120 0.85 4.42 19.64
C ASP A 120 1.30 3.98 18.24
N ILE A 121 1.91 4.92 17.52
CA ILE A 121 2.51 4.66 16.21
C ILE A 121 3.98 4.33 16.39
N ILE A 122 4.40 3.19 15.84
CA ILE A 122 5.79 2.75 15.85
C ILE A 122 6.34 2.72 14.42
N ILE A 123 7.59 3.12 14.27
CA ILE A 123 8.39 2.89 13.06
C ILE A 123 9.46 1.88 13.46
N PRO A 124 9.25 0.57 13.22
CA PRO A 124 10.23 -0.44 13.58
C PRO A 124 11.49 -0.27 12.73
N HIS A 125 12.65 -0.56 13.33
CA HIS A 125 13.94 -0.54 12.64
C HIS A 125 14.58 -1.94 12.52
N ASP A 126 13.91 -2.97 13.06
CA ASP A 126 14.38 -4.36 13.03
C ASP A 126 13.19 -5.33 13.03
N ILE A 127 13.43 -6.60 12.68
CA ILE A 127 12.43 -7.66 12.59
C ILE A 127 12.99 -9.01 13.06
N ILE A 128 12.15 -9.79 13.74
CA ILE A 128 12.39 -11.21 14.00
C ILE A 128 11.38 -11.99 13.18
N ASP A 129 11.87 -12.83 12.26
CA ASP A 129 11.06 -13.80 11.52
C ASP A 129 10.97 -15.11 12.31
N MET A 130 9.77 -15.67 12.45
CA MET A 130 9.46 -16.81 13.34
C MET A 130 8.84 -17.99 12.60
#